data_AF-A0A7S2YHZ3-F1
#
_entry.id   AF-A0A7S2YHZ3-F1
#
_cell.length_a   1.000
_cell.length_b   1.000
_cell.length_c   1.000
_cell.angle_alpha   90.00
_cell.angle_beta   90.00
_cell.angle_gamma   90.00
#
_symmetry.space_group_name_H-M   'P 1'
#
loop_
_entity.id
_entity.type
_entity.pdbx_description
1 polymer ?
#
loop_
_entity_poly.entity_id
_entity_poly.type
_entity_poly.pdbx_seq_one_letter_code
_entity_poly.pdbx_strand_id
1 'polypeptide(L)'
;CFPGGKQDLQDGGDDMVTALRETKEEVGLDLVLCNSPQHKQESSETISQRQQQYEMEFLCRLRTLESVNHLCVTPIVGFVPNASSTTLSSQFQINHDEVDHAFWVPLSYFWNTPPAEQYNIDWSGETFVFHKYLYTTTTTTSSSSSADTREFAITGLTAHLAHELATIAYGPQLGGM
;
A
#
# COMPACT_ATOMS: atom_id res chain seq x y z
N CYS A 1 1.88 7.88 -2.58
CA CYS A 1 2.35 7.19 -1.34
C CYS A 1 1.60 5.87 -1.23
N PHE A 2 1.90 5.06 -0.21
CA PHE A 2 0.97 3.99 0.22
C PHE A 2 -0.15 4.59 1.07
N PRO A 3 -1.31 3.93 1.18
CA PRO A 3 -2.34 4.36 2.11
C PRO A 3 -1.85 4.34 3.55
N GLY A 4 -2.27 5.32 4.35
CA GLY A 4 -1.85 5.44 5.73
C GLY A 4 -1.71 6.89 6.20
N GLY A 5 -1.78 7.06 7.51
CA GLY A 5 -1.76 8.39 8.12
C GLY A 5 -1.27 8.37 9.55
N LYS A 6 -1.65 9.40 10.29
CA LYS A 6 -1.21 9.59 11.66
C LYS A 6 -2.06 8.71 12.58
N GLN A 7 -1.40 8.06 13.53
CA GLN A 7 -2.12 7.33 14.58
C GLN A 7 -2.97 8.29 15.42
N ASP A 8 -4.25 7.95 15.55
CA ASP A 8 -5.23 8.64 16.36
C ASP A 8 -5.50 7.92 17.68
N LEU A 9 -6.12 8.63 18.62
CA LEU A 9 -6.45 8.07 19.94
C LEU A 9 -7.35 6.83 19.85
N GLN A 10 -8.21 6.77 18.84
CA GLN A 10 -9.10 5.64 18.61
C GLN A 10 -8.38 4.36 18.19
N ASP A 11 -7.16 4.48 17.66
CA ASP A 11 -6.36 3.33 17.20
C ASP A 11 -5.73 2.58 18.38
N GLY A 12 -5.83 3.10 19.61
CA GLY A 12 -5.39 2.42 20.83
C GLY A 12 -3.88 2.19 20.92
N GLY A 13 -3.10 2.85 20.08
CA GLY A 13 -1.65 2.63 19.99
C GLY A 13 -1.22 1.47 19.09
N ASP A 14 -2.13 0.92 18.27
CA ASP A 14 -1.81 -0.17 17.34
C ASP A 14 -1.63 0.35 15.90
N ASP A 15 -0.40 0.24 15.40
CA ASP A 15 -0.03 0.59 14.02
C ASP A 15 -0.89 -0.16 12.98
N MET A 16 -1.31 -1.39 13.28
CA MET A 16 -2.16 -2.17 12.36
C MET A 16 -3.55 -1.56 12.26
N VAL A 17 -4.13 -1.16 13.39
CA VAL A 17 -5.46 -0.54 13.43
C VAL A 17 -5.42 0.79 12.68
N THR A 18 -4.37 1.57 12.90
CA THR A 18 -4.10 2.82 12.17
C THR A 18 -4.06 2.58 10.66
N ALA A 19 -3.24 1.63 10.20
CA ALA A 19 -3.10 1.35 8.77
C ALA A 19 -4.41 0.89 8.11
N LEU A 20 -5.19 0.05 8.79
CA LEU A 20 -6.49 -0.43 8.30
C LEU A 20 -7.53 0.68 8.22
N ARG A 21 -7.60 1.54 9.25
CA ARG A 21 -8.50 2.70 9.27
C ARG A 21 -8.21 3.66 8.14
N GLU A 22 -6.96 4.10 8.02
CA GLU A 22 -6.54 5.07 7.01
C GLU A 22 -6.74 4.51 5.59
N THR A 23 -6.48 3.22 5.38
CA THR A 23 -6.78 2.54 4.09
C THR A 23 -8.27 2.63 3.75
N LYS A 24 -9.15 2.47 4.74
CA LYS A 24 -10.59 2.61 4.53
C LYS A 24 -11.01 4.06 4.28
N GLU A 25 -10.42 5.02 4.99
CA GLU A 25 -10.73 6.46 4.84
C GLU A 25 -10.27 7.02 3.49
N GLU A 26 -9.06 6.66 3.04
CA GLU A 26 -8.45 7.21 1.83
C GLU A 26 -8.97 6.56 0.54
N VAL A 27 -9.12 5.23 0.52
CA VAL A 27 -9.47 4.47 -0.71
C VAL A 27 -10.72 3.61 -0.59
N GLY A 28 -11.40 3.60 0.57
CA GLY A 28 -12.65 2.87 0.76
C GLY A 28 -12.51 1.35 0.90
N LEU A 29 -11.28 0.84 1.02
CA LEU A 29 -11.04 -0.61 1.16
C LEU A 29 -11.20 -1.03 2.62
N ASP A 30 -12.30 -1.73 2.92
CA ASP A 30 -12.55 -2.32 4.23
C ASP A 30 -11.83 -3.68 4.35
N LEU A 31 -10.66 -3.66 5.00
CA LEU A 31 -9.81 -4.82 5.23
C LEU A 31 -9.95 -5.34 6.66
N VAL A 32 -10.12 -6.66 6.80
CA VAL A 32 -10.21 -7.34 8.11
C VAL A 32 -9.14 -8.41 8.23
N LEU A 33 -8.49 -8.51 9.40
CA LEU A 33 -7.43 -9.50 9.60
C LEU A 33 -8.00 -10.92 9.70
N CYS A 34 -7.43 -11.85 8.92
CA CYS A 34 -7.71 -13.28 9.02
C CYS A 34 -7.51 -13.73 10.49
N ASN A 35 -8.55 -14.27 11.12
CA ASN A 35 -8.60 -14.75 12.52
C ASN A 35 -8.79 -13.70 13.63
N SER A 36 -9.28 -12.49 13.33
CA SER A 36 -9.74 -11.61 14.41
C SER A 36 -10.88 -12.26 15.21
N PRO A 37 -10.78 -12.39 16.55
CA PRO A 37 -11.79 -13.05 17.37
C PRO A 37 -13.19 -12.39 17.30
N GLN A 38 -13.28 -11.20 16.70
CA GLN A 38 -14.53 -10.45 16.50
C GLN A 38 -15.44 -11.02 15.39
N HIS A 39 -14.98 -11.93 14.52
CA HIS A 39 -15.81 -12.44 13.42
C HIS A 39 -16.80 -13.57 13.80
N LYS A 40 -16.97 -13.90 15.09
CA LYS A 40 -17.88 -14.97 15.52
C LYS A 40 -19.24 -14.53 16.06
N GLN A 41 -19.50 -13.24 16.25
CA GLN A 41 -20.82 -12.76 16.66
C GLN A 41 -21.10 -11.38 16.08
N GLU A 42 -21.86 -11.33 14.98
CA GLU A 42 -22.89 -10.31 14.83
C GLU A 42 -23.95 -10.75 13.82
N SER A 43 -25.11 -11.01 14.41
CA SER A 43 -26.39 -11.39 13.82
C SER A 43 -26.99 -10.27 12.96
N SER A 44 -27.55 -10.67 11.82
CA SER A 44 -28.72 -10.10 11.13
C SER A 44 -29.12 -8.65 11.48
N GLU A 45 -28.59 -7.67 10.77
CA GLU A 45 -29.28 -6.39 10.53
C GLU A 45 -29.04 -5.86 9.09
N THR A 46 -30.16 -5.62 8.40
CA THR A 46 -30.48 -4.84 7.18
C THR A 46 -29.52 -4.86 5.97
N ILE A 47 -29.96 -5.51 4.89
CA ILE A 47 -29.20 -5.95 3.69
C ILE A 47 -28.83 -4.85 2.66
N SER A 48 -29.10 -3.57 2.87
CA SER A 48 -28.99 -2.62 1.73
C SER A 48 -27.71 -1.79 1.58
N GLN A 49 -26.73 -1.81 2.51
CA GLN A 49 -25.49 -1.00 2.35
C GLN A 49 -24.21 -1.58 2.99
N ARG A 50 -24.04 -2.90 3.15
CA ARG A 50 -22.72 -3.41 3.59
C ARG A 50 -21.72 -3.31 2.44
N GLN A 51 -20.74 -2.42 2.57
CA GLN A 51 -19.51 -2.47 1.76
C GLN A 51 -18.90 -3.87 1.91
N GLN A 52 -18.42 -4.43 0.80
CA GLN A 52 -17.78 -5.73 0.80
C GLN A 52 -16.47 -5.66 1.58
N GLN A 53 -16.33 -6.49 2.61
CA GLN A 53 -15.09 -6.62 3.38
C GLN A 53 -14.16 -7.65 2.74
N TYR A 54 -12.85 -7.41 2.83
CA TYR A 54 -11.82 -8.32 2.33
C TYR A 54 -10.93 -8.79 3.47
N GLU A 55 -10.65 -10.09 3.46
CA GLU A 55 -9.71 -10.69 4.40
C GLU A 55 -8.27 -10.36 4.00
N MET A 56 -7.51 -9.82 4.95
CA MET A 56 -6.09 -9.52 4.83
C MET A 56 -5.29 -10.40 5.77
N GLU A 57 -4.29 -11.07 5.21
CA GLU A 57 -3.26 -11.76 5.96
C GLU A 57 -2.13 -10.77 6.28
N PHE A 58 -1.92 -10.52 7.56
CA PHE A 58 -0.76 -9.74 8.00
C PHE A 58 0.52 -10.55 7.78
N LEU A 59 1.44 -10.01 6.98
CA LEU A 59 2.73 -10.65 6.69
C LEU A 59 3.81 -10.20 7.68
N CYS A 60 4.06 -8.89 7.76
CA CYS A 60 5.09 -8.34 8.63
C CYS A 60 4.95 -6.82 8.83
N ARG A 61 5.67 -6.31 9.85
CA ARG A 61 6.04 -4.89 9.95
C ARG A 61 7.44 -4.74 9.36
N LEU A 62 7.64 -3.80 8.44
CA LEU A 62 8.99 -3.42 8.01
C LEU A 62 9.63 -2.51 9.07
N ARG A 63 10.93 -2.22 8.92
CA ARG A 63 11.66 -1.30 9.81
C ARG A 63 10.92 0.04 9.85
N THR A 64 10.71 0.58 11.06
CA THR A 64 10.21 1.95 11.20
C THR A 64 11.26 2.93 10.70
N LEU A 65 10.87 3.84 9.82
CA LEU A 65 11.74 4.82 9.18
C LEU A 65 11.29 6.23 9.57
N GLU A 66 12.24 7.14 9.73
CA GLU A 66 11.96 8.55 9.92
C GLU A 66 11.95 9.25 8.55
N SER A 67 10.85 9.94 8.23
CA SER A 67 10.76 10.75 7.02
C SER A 67 11.59 12.04 7.15
N VAL A 68 11.82 12.72 6.03
CA VAL A 68 12.50 14.03 6.00
C VAL A 68 11.81 15.10 6.86
N ASN A 69 10.54 14.91 7.21
CA ASN A 69 9.74 15.80 8.04
C ASN A 69 9.62 15.31 9.49
N HIS A 70 10.51 14.41 9.94
CA HIS A 70 10.54 13.85 11.29
C HIS A 70 9.31 13.00 11.67
N LEU A 71 8.56 12.51 10.68
CA LEU A 71 7.48 11.55 10.92
C LEU A 71 8.07 10.14 10.99
N CYS A 72 7.85 9.44 12.10
CA CYS A 72 8.12 8.01 12.19
C CYS A 72 7.02 7.23 11.46
N VAL A 73 7.42 6.43 10.48
CA VAL A 73 6.53 5.64 9.62
C VAL A 73 6.81 4.17 9.89
N THR A 74 5.82 3.43 10.37
CA THR A 74 5.87 1.97 10.55
C THR A 74 5.12 1.30 9.41
N PRO A 75 5.80 0.73 8.39
CA PRO A 75 5.13 0.15 7.24
C PRO A 75 4.56 -1.22 7.59
N ILE A 76 3.29 -1.42 7.24
CA ILE A 76 2.57 -2.68 7.41
C ILE A 76 2.47 -3.37 6.05
N VAL A 77 2.84 -4.64 5.99
CA VAL A 77 2.69 -5.47 4.78
C VAL A 77 1.56 -6.47 4.99
N GLY A 78 0.53 -6.35 4.15
CA GLY A 78 -0.61 -7.26 4.13
C GLY A 78 -0.77 -7.94 2.77
N PHE A 79 -1.29 -9.16 2.77
CA PHE A 79 -1.68 -9.91 1.58
C PHE A 79 -3.18 -10.15 1.56
N VAL A 80 -3.82 -9.94 0.41
CA VAL A 80 -5.27 -10.19 0.24
C VAL A 80 -5.44 -11.39 -0.68
N PRO A 81 -5.49 -12.63 -0.14
CA PRO A 81 -5.35 -13.86 -0.94
C PRO A 81 -6.47 -14.06 -1.98
N ASN A 82 -7.66 -13.56 -1.70
CA ASN A 82 -8.87 -13.85 -2.47
C ASN A 82 -9.36 -12.67 -3.32
N ALA A 83 -8.51 -11.67 -3.58
CA ALA A 83 -8.88 -10.53 -4.42
C ALA A 83 -7.75 -10.14 -5.39
N SER A 84 -8.10 -9.99 -6.66
CA SER A 84 -7.19 -9.41 -7.65
C SER A 84 -7.16 -7.89 -7.53
N SER A 85 -6.13 -7.24 -8.08
CA SER A 85 -6.08 -5.77 -8.17
C SER A 85 -7.30 -5.20 -8.89
N THR A 86 -7.79 -5.85 -9.95
CA THR A 86 -9.03 -5.46 -10.65
C THR A 86 -10.25 -5.55 -9.73
N THR A 87 -10.35 -6.64 -8.95
CA THR A 87 -11.44 -6.83 -7.99
C THR A 87 -11.42 -5.73 -6.93
N LEU A 88 -10.26 -5.46 -6.32
CA LEU A 88 -10.13 -4.42 -5.31
C LEU A 88 -10.41 -3.02 -5.88
N SER A 89 -9.90 -2.72 -7.08
CA SER A 89 -10.13 -1.44 -7.74
C SER A 89 -11.61 -1.16 -7.99
N SER A 90 -12.41 -2.20 -8.27
CA SER A 90 -13.86 -2.04 -8.44
C SER A 90 -14.59 -1.58 -7.19
N GLN A 91 -13.97 -1.74 -6.01
CA GLN A 91 -14.54 -1.34 -4.72
C GLN A 91 -13.97 -0.01 -4.21
N PHE A 92 -13.00 0.59 -4.90
CA PHE A 92 -12.42 1.85 -4.44
C PHE A 92 -13.50 2.93 -4.35
N GLN A 93 -13.54 3.56 -3.18
CA GLN A 93 -14.30 4.77 -2.93
C GLN A 93 -13.28 5.81 -2.52
N ILE A 94 -12.60 6.37 -3.52
CA ILE A 94 -11.48 7.30 -3.30
C ILE A 94 -12.04 8.57 -2.64
N ASN A 95 -11.49 8.89 -1.48
CA ASN A 95 -11.76 10.16 -0.83
C ASN A 95 -10.94 11.25 -1.52
N HIS A 96 -11.57 12.01 -2.41
CA HIS A 96 -10.88 13.06 -3.18
C HIS A 96 -10.46 14.29 -2.38
N ASP A 97 -10.88 14.42 -1.12
CA ASP A 97 -10.34 15.44 -0.22
C ASP A 97 -8.89 15.12 0.19
N GLU A 98 -8.47 13.86 0.06
CA GLU A 98 -7.15 13.37 0.50
C GLU A 98 -6.36 12.72 -0.65
N VAL A 99 -7.04 12.04 -1.57
CA VAL A 99 -6.44 11.23 -2.63
C VAL A 99 -6.92 11.66 -4.01
N ASP A 100 -5.98 12.14 -4.81
CA ASP A 100 -6.24 12.53 -6.20
C ASP A 100 -6.43 11.29 -7.11
N HIS A 101 -5.50 10.32 -7.05
CA HIS A 101 -5.52 9.11 -7.87
C HIS A 101 -4.94 7.89 -7.13
N ALA A 102 -5.48 6.70 -7.41
CA ALA A 102 -4.95 5.42 -6.95
C ALA A 102 -4.62 4.51 -8.14
N PHE A 103 -3.51 3.76 -8.04
CA PHE A 103 -3.04 2.87 -9.10
C PHE A 103 -2.25 1.69 -8.50
N TRP A 104 -2.13 0.62 -9.27
CA TRP A 104 -1.37 -0.57 -8.90
C TRP A 104 -0.06 -0.64 -9.68
N VAL A 105 0.99 -1.13 -9.02
CA VAL A 105 2.27 -1.45 -9.65
C VAL A 105 2.61 -2.89 -9.29
N PRO A 106 2.93 -3.78 -10.27
CA PRO A 106 3.41 -5.11 -9.96
C PRO A 106 4.67 -5.02 -9.09
N LEU A 107 4.73 -5.73 -7.96
CA LEU A 107 5.90 -5.67 -7.06
C LEU A 107 7.20 -6.02 -7.80
N SER A 108 7.13 -6.96 -8.75
CA SER A 108 8.26 -7.36 -9.60
C SER A 108 8.82 -6.24 -10.48
N TYR A 109 8.07 -5.16 -10.71
CA TYR A 109 8.55 -3.99 -11.44
C TYR A 109 9.74 -3.35 -10.72
N PHE A 110 9.67 -3.21 -9.39
CA PHE A 110 10.75 -2.61 -8.58
C PHE A 110 12.00 -3.48 -8.48
N TRP A 111 11.87 -4.78 -8.76
CA TRP A 111 12.97 -5.73 -8.83
C TRP A 111 13.62 -5.78 -10.21
N ASN A 112 12.80 -5.84 -11.27
CA ASN A 112 13.27 -6.07 -12.64
C ASN A 112 13.62 -4.78 -13.38
N THR A 113 13.20 -3.63 -12.89
CA THR A 113 13.40 -2.33 -13.54
C THR A 113 14.40 -1.51 -12.75
N PRO A 114 15.49 -1.03 -13.36
CA PRO A 114 16.35 -0.04 -12.72
C PRO A 114 15.57 1.27 -12.44
N PRO A 115 15.84 1.96 -11.32
CA PRO A 115 15.30 3.30 -11.09
C PRO A 115 15.68 4.26 -12.23
N ALA A 116 14.78 5.17 -12.57
CA ALA A 116 15.05 6.27 -13.51
C ALA A 116 16.07 7.27 -12.95
N GLU A 117 16.07 7.48 -11.62
CA GLU A 117 17.12 8.20 -10.91
C GLU A 117 17.49 7.43 -9.65
N GLN A 118 18.80 7.36 -9.36
CA GLN A 118 19.34 6.75 -8.14
C GLN A 118 20.60 7.49 -7.70
N TYR A 119 20.67 7.86 -6.42
CA TYR A 119 21.85 8.47 -5.81
C TYR A 119 21.82 8.32 -4.29
N ASN A 120 22.98 8.48 -3.66
CA ASN A 120 23.10 8.43 -2.20
C ASN A 120 22.75 9.79 -1.59
N ILE A 121 22.01 9.76 -0.49
CA ILE A 121 21.68 10.91 0.35
C ILE A 121 22.27 10.63 1.73
N ASP A 122 23.09 11.54 2.24
CA ASP A 122 23.50 11.50 3.63
C ASP A 122 22.43 12.19 4.48
N TRP A 123 21.78 11.42 5.34
CA TRP A 123 20.69 11.87 6.20
C TRP A 123 20.85 11.33 7.62
N SER A 124 20.87 12.23 8.61
CA SER A 124 21.01 11.85 10.03
C SER A 124 22.23 10.96 10.34
N GLY A 125 23.31 11.08 9.56
CA GLY A 125 24.51 10.27 9.70
C GLY A 125 24.42 8.86 9.08
N GLU A 126 23.29 8.51 8.48
CA GLU A 126 23.14 7.30 7.65
C GLU A 126 23.13 7.68 6.16
N THR A 127 23.72 6.82 5.33
CA THR A 127 23.61 6.96 3.87
C THR A 127 22.38 6.21 3.39
N PHE A 128 21.42 6.94 2.83
CA PHE A 128 20.20 6.42 2.23
C PHE A 128 20.34 6.39 0.71
N VAL A 129 19.94 5.29 0.07
CA VAL A 129 19.87 5.22 -1.40
C VAL A 129 18.51 5.74 -1.85
N PHE A 130 18.52 6.90 -2.49
CA PHE A 130 17.33 7.46 -3.12
C PHE A 130 17.01 6.71 -4.41
N HIS A 131 15.73 6.41 -4.60
CA HIS A 131 15.21 5.83 -5.84
C HIS A 131 14.06 6.67 -6.37
N LYS A 132 14.01 6.81 -7.70
CA LYS A 132 12.85 7.31 -8.44
C LYS A 132 12.50 6.33 -9.55
N TYR A 133 11.26 5.87 -9.56
CA TYR A 133 10.69 5.04 -10.60
C TYR A 133 9.64 5.82 -11.38
N LEU A 134 9.50 5.52 -12.67
CA LEU A 134 8.46 6.07 -13.53
C LEU A 134 7.60 4.93 -14.05
N TYR A 135 6.36 4.86 -13.59
CA TYR A 135 5.43 3.80 -13.96
C TYR A 135 4.26 4.34 -14.75
N THR A 136 4.04 3.77 -15.93
CA THR A 136 2.96 4.17 -16.83
C THR A 136 1.81 3.18 -16.73
N THR A 137 0.62 3.71 -16.41
CA THR A 137 -0.63 2.95 -16.47
C THR A 137 -1.41 3.36 -17.72
N THR A 138 -2.17 2.41 -18.25
CA THR A 138 -3.06 2.63 -19.39
C THR A 138 -4.45 2.16 -19.00
N THR A 139 -5.41 3.07 -19.06
CA THR A 139 -6.80 2.79 -18.70
C THR A 139 -7.64 2.78 -19.97
N THR A 140 -8.27 1.65 -20.26
CA THR A 140 -9.17 1.51 -21.40
C THR A 140 -10.60 1.66 -20.90
N THR A 141 -11.19 2.84 -21.05
CA THR A 141 -12.61 3.05 -20.77
C THR A 141 -13.45 2.43 -21.88
N SER A 142 -14.42 1.60 -21.52
CA SER A 142 -15.33 0.90 -22.45
C SER A 142 -16.10 1.84 -23.39
N SER A 143 -16.11 3.14 -23.10
CA SER A 143 -16.85 4.20 -23.77
C SER A 143 -16.00 5.12 -24.66
N SER A 144 -14.66 4.99 -24.68
CA SER A 144 -13.80 5.80 -25.55
C SER A 144 -12.74 4.92 -26.24
N SER A 145 -12.64 5.03 -27.57
CA SER A 145 -11.62 4.34 -28.37
C SER A 145 -10.19 4.86 -28.14
N SER A 146 -10.00 5.86 -27.28
CA SER A 146 -8.70 6.36 -26.84
C SER A 146 -8.38 5.82 -25.45
N ALA A 147 -7.29 5.07 -25.33
CA ALA A 147 -6.73 4.68 -24.04
C ALA A 147 -6.12 5.91 -23.36
N ASP A 148 -6.52 6.20 -22.12
CA ASP A 148 -5.88 7.25 -21.33
C ASP A 148 -4.61 6.66 -20.68
N THR A 149 -3.48 7.25 -21.01
CA THR A 149 -2.16 6.81 -20.53
C THR A 149 -1.62 7.86 -19.58
N ARG A 150 -1.24 7.44 -18.38
CA ARG A 150 -0.68 8.33 -17.36
C ARG A 150 0.59 7.74 -16.78
N GLU A 151 1.59 8.59 -16.61
CA GLU A 151 2.87 8.24 -15.98
C GLU A 151 2.91 8.79 -14.56
N PHE A 152 3.34 7.95 -13.61
CA PHE A 152 3.47 8.29 -12.20
C PHE A 152 4.92 8.18 -11.76
N ALA A 153 5.39 9.21 -11.06
CA ALA A 153 6.67 9.16 -10.37
C ALA A 153 6.50 8.57 -8.96
N ILE A 154 7.26 7.53 -8.67
CA ILE A 154 7.30 6.87 -7.35
C ILE A 154 8.68 7.13 -6.78
N THR A 155 8.76 7.86 -5.67
CA THR A 155 10.03 8.38 -5.15
C THR A 155 10.06 8.43 -3.62
N GLY A 156 11.21 8.85 -3.06
CA GLY A 156 11.41 9.05 -1.63
C GLY A 156 11.17 7.77 -0.83
N LEU A 157 10.52 7.93 0.34
CA LEU A 157 10.25 6.83 1.25
C LEU A 157 9.36 5.74 0.61
N THR A 158 8.40 6.12 -0.23
CA THR A 158 7.54 5.15 -0.93
C THR A 158 8.35 4.27 -1.87
N ALA A 159 9.25 4.83 -2.68
CA ALA A 159 10.10 4.05 -3.58
C ALA A 159 11.07 3.15 -2.81
N HIS A 160 11.62 3.63 -1.70
CA HIS A 160 12.51 2.83 -0.85
C HIS A 160 11.80 1.61 -0.27
N LEU A 161 10.62 1.80 0.33
CA LEU A 161 9.82 0.71 0.90
C LEU A 161 9.38 -0.29 -0.18
N ALA A 162 8.96 0.19 -1.36
CA ALA A 162 8.58 -0.69 -2.47
C ALA A 162 9.78 -1.51 -2.98
N HIS A 163 10.96 -0.88 -3.10
CA HIS A 163 12.20 -1.53 -3.50
C HIS A 163 12.68 -2.55 -2.46
N GLU A 164 12.65 -2.19 -1.17
CA GLU A 164 13.00 -3.09 -0.07
C GLU A 164 12.09 -4.31 -0.05
N LEU A 165 10.77 -4.11 -0.13
CA LEU A 165 9.82 -5.23 -0.17
C LEU A 165 10.03 -6.12 -1.39
N ALA A 166 10.28 -5.55 -2.57
CA ALA A 166 10.60 -6.33 -3.77
C ALA A 166 11.92 -7.11 -3.62
N THR A 167 12.91 -6.52 -2.97
CA THR A 167 14.19 -7.19 -2.67
C THR A 167 14.01 -8.35 -1.70
N ILE A 168 13.18 -8.18 -0.66
CA ILE A 168 12.84 -9.26 0.27
C ILE A 168 12.08 -10.39 -0.45
N ALA A 169 11.14 -10.03 -1.33
CA ALA A 169 10.28 -11.00 -2.02
C ALA A 169 11.00 -11.79 -3.12
N TYR A 170 11.89 -11.15 -3.90
CA TYR A 170 12.51 -11.73 -5.10
C TYR A 170 14.02 -11.92 -4.99
N GLY A 171 14.67 -11.33 -3.99
CA GLY A 171 16.09 -11.47 -3.76
C GLY A 171 16.48 -12.89 -3.31
N PRO A 172 17.78 -13.23 -3.38
CA PRO A 172 18.26 -14.53 -2.93
C PRO A 172 17.88 -14.78 -1.47
N GLN A 173 17.18 -15.88 -1.18
CA GLN A 173 16.90 -16.26 0.19
C GLN A 173 18.20 -16.79 0.82
N LEU A 174 18.73 -16.09 1.82
CA LEU A 174 19.86 -16.54 2.62
C LEU A 174 19.44 -17.76 3.47
N GLY A 175 19.35 -18.95 2.85
CA GLY A 175 18.86 -20.15 3.55
C GLY A 175 18.69 -21.42 2.72
N GLY A 176 19.26 -21.51 1.52
CA GLY A 176 19.31 -22.73 0.73
C GLY A 176 20.74 -23.28 0.61
N MET A 177 21.30 -23.79 1.70
CA MET A 177 22.48 -24.67 1.71
C MET A 177 22.22 -25.86 2.64
#